data_AF-A0A178AJ48-F1
#
_entry.id   AF-A0A178AJ48-F1
#
_cell.length_a   1.000
_cell.length_b   1.000
_cell.length_c   1.000
_cell.angle_alpha   90.00
_cell.angle_beta   90.00
_cell.angle_gamma   90.00
#
_symmetry.space_group_name_H-M   'P 1'
#
loop_
_entity.id
_entity.type
_entity.pdbx_description
1 polymer ?
#
loop_
_entity_poly.entity_id
_entity_poly.type
_entity_poly.pdbx_seq_one_letter_code
_entity_poly.pdbx_strand_id
1 'polypeptide(L)'
;MHTFQKIEEVQLRFAEECAVDDDGWGKEVAETEGFRAEILELVLPAIRRIDSVKSLTLKNLQDSHDERDFVSEDFITVRQRIRKLHLQIATEYVDAAPEYNIDKPALHQGFSDILPNIWLKPMSHQLTHLSLYSDCLWGVWPIVDFRCIPPFTQLRSLSLGNFMFAHDWQTNWITAHSSTLEALFLDDCSIVTDLSMTEEQARANFPD
;
A
#
# COMPACT_ATOMS: atom_id res chain seq x y z
N MET A 1 -0.85 -34.11 -8.32
CA MET A 1 -0.65 -32.77 -7.75
C MET A 1 -0.61 -32.89 -6.24
N HIS A 2 0.48 -32.49 -5.60
CA HIS A 2 0.55 -32.45 -4.14
C HIS A 2 -0.16 -31.18 -3.64
N THR A 3 -1.21 -31.34 -2.84
CA THR A 3 -1.96 -30.22 -2.26
C THR A 3 -1.23 -29.70 -1.03
N PHE A 4 -0.80 -28.44 -1.04
CA PHE A 4 -0.15 -27.82 0.11
C PHE A 4 -1.19 -27.42 1.17
N GLN A 5 -1.53 -28.35 2.08
CA GLN A 5 -2.65 -28.16 3.02
C GLN A 5 -2.35 -27.24 4.21
N LYS A 6 -1.08 -26.90 4.47
CA LYS A 6 -0.66 -26.16 5.68
C LYS A 6 -0.03 -24.80 5.40
N ILE A 7 -0.11 -24.29 4.17
CA ILE A 7 0.41 -22.96 3.86
C ILE A 7 -0.59 -21.93 4.40
N GLU A 8 -0.15 -21.14 5.38
CA GLU A 8 -0.96 -20.07 5.99
C GLU A 8 -0.50 -18.67 5.56
N GLU A 9 0.71 -18.57 5.03
CA GLU A 9 1.36 -17.33 4.66
C GLU A 9 1.97 -17.45 3.27
N VAL A 10 1.75 -16.43 2.46
CA VAL A 10 2.36 -16.29 1.15
C VAL A 10 3.04 -14.93 1.06
N GLN A 11 4.29 -14.96 0.61
CA GLN A 11 5.07 -13.77 0.36
C GLN A 11 5.47 -13.73 -1.11
N LEU A 12 5.17 -12.61 -1.76
CA LEU A 12 5.69 -12.26 -3.07
C LEU A 12 6.61 -11.05 -2.93
N ARG A 13 7.74 -11.07 -3.66
CA ARG A 13 8.70 -9.96 -3.67
C ARG A 13 9.04 -9.65 -5.12
N PHE A 14 8.79 -8.40 -5.49
CA PHE A 14 9.24 -7.80 -6.74
C PHE A 14 10.61 -7.14 -6.54
N ALA A 15 11.26 -6.78 -7.64
CA ALA A 15 12.39 -5.88 -7.64
C ALA A 15 12.04 -4.57 -6.93
N GLU A 16 13.01 -3.98 -6.24
CA GLU A 16 12.83 -2.69 -5.57
C GLU A 16 12.60 -1.58 -6.60
N GLU A 17 13.43 -1.58 -7.65
CA GLU A 17 13.30 -0.66 -8.76
C GLU A 17 12.04 -0.96 -9.59
N CYS A 18 11.21 0.06 -9.76
CA CYS A 18 10.07 0.07 -10.66
C CYS A 18 10.08 1.32 -11.55
N ALA A 19 9.28 1.27 -12.61
CA ALA A 19 9.02 2.39 -13.51
C ALA A 19 7.60 2.25 -14.04
N VAL A 20 6.91 3.38 -14.22
CA VAL A 20 5.67 3.43 -14.98
C VAL A 20 6.04 3.39 -16.47
N ASP A 21 5.33 2.59 -17.25
CA ASP A 21 5.58 2.49 -18.69
C ASP A 21 5.29 3.87 -19.36
N ASP A 22 6.32 4.55 -19.86
CA ASP A 22 6.27 5.86 -20.54
C ASP A 22 6.71 5.76 -22.02
N ASP A 23 6.15 6.61 -22.88
CA ASP A 23 6.20 6.55 -24.34
C ASP A 23 7.52 7.01 -25.01
N GLY A 24 8.66 6.91 -24.33
CA GLY A 24 9.95 6.97 -25.07
C GLY A 24 11.24 7.19 -24.30
N TRP A 25 11.21 7.54 -23.01
CA TRP A 25 12.42 7.76 -22.18
C TRP A 25 12.33 7.06 -20.82
N GLY A 26 11.57 5.97 -20.76
CA GLY A 26 11.34 5.20 -19.54
C GLY A 26 12.64 4.65 -18.95
N LYS A 27 12.74 4.72 -17.63
CA LYS A 27 13.80 4.07 -16.86
C LYS A 27 13.79 2.57 -17.15
N GLU A 28 14.94 2.02 -17.57
CA GLU A 28 15.08 0.57 -17.72
C GLU A 28 15.00 -0.09 -16.34
N VAL A 29 14.03 -0.98 -16.17
CA VAL A 29 13.83 -1.76 -14.95
C VAL A 29 13.76 -3.24 -15.26
N ALA A 30 14.16 -4.07 -14.29
CA ALA A 30 14.15 -5.52 -14.45
C ALA A 30 12.72 -6.09 -14.53
N GLU A 31 11.75 -5.41 -13.92
CA GLU A 31 10.36 -5.84 -13.79
C GLU A 31 9.45 -4.65 -14.13
N THR A 32 8.91 -4.65 -15.34
CA THR A 32 7.93 -3.64 -15.79
C THR A 32 6.59 -3.80 -15.06
N GLU A 33 5.72 -2.79 -15.16
CA GLU A 33 4.36 -2.86 -14.62
C GLU A 33 3.60 -4.07 -15.18
N GLY A 34 3.66 -4.28 -16.51
CA GLY A 34 3.05 -5.44 -17.15
C GLY A 34 3.59 -6.79 -16.65
N PHE A 35 4.90 -6.90 -16.43
CA PHE A 35 5.49 -8.12 -15.87
C PHE A 35 4.97 -8.39 -14.45
N ARG A 36 4.92 -7.35 -13.60
CA ARG A 36 4.42 -7.46 -12.23
C ARG A 36 2.95 -7.89 -12.21
N ALA A 37 2.13 -7.32 -13.09
CA ALA A 37 0.73 -7.71 -13.28
C ALA A 37 0.59 -9.19 -13.69
N GLU A 38 1.33 -9.65 -14.70
CA GLU A 38 1.33 -11.06 -15.14
C GLU A 38 1.68 -12.03 -13.99
N ILE A 39 2.65 -11.66 -13.14
CA ILE A 39 3.00 -12.47 -11.97
C ILE A 39 1.85 -12.52 -10.95
N LEU A 40 1.16 -11.40 -10.70
CA LEU A 40 -0.02 -11.38 -9.83
C LEU A 40 -1.15 -12.25 -10.40
N GLU A 41 -1.41 -12.17 -11.71
CA GLU A 41 -2.40 -13.01 -12.41
C GLU A 41 -2.08 -14.50 -12.32
N LEU A 42 -0.81 -14.89 -12.26
CA LEU A 42 -0.41 -16.29 -12.07
C LEU A 42 -0.49 -16.75 -10.60
N VAL A 43 -0.12 -15.87 -9.67
CA VAL A 43 0.02 -16.20 -8.25
C VAL A 43 -1.33 -16.20 -7.53
N LEU A 44 -2.22 -15.24 -7.80
CA LEU A 44 -3.51 -15.12 -7.12
C LEU A 44 -4.42 -16.36 -7.29
N PRO A 45 -4.56 -16.97 -8.48
CA PRO A 45 -5.31 -18.22 -8.64
C PRO A 45 -4.68 -19.39 -7.88
N ALA A 46 -3.34 -19.43 -7.78
CA ALA A 46 -2.64 -20.45 -7.00
C ALA A 46 -2.91 -20.27 -5.50
N ILE A 47 -2.85 -19.03 -5.01
CA ILE A 47 -3.21 -18.67 -3.64
C ILE A 47 -4.66 -19.08 -3.38
N ARG A 48 -5.62 -18.68 -4.23
CA ARG A 48 -7.06 -18.99 -4.08
C ARG A 48 -7.33 -20.46 -3.77
N ARG A 49 -6.62 -21.40 -4.40
CA ARG A 49 -6.77 -22.86 -4.19
C ARG A 49 -6.33 -23.37 -2.80
N ILE A 50 -5.71 -22.51 -1.98
CA ILE A 50 -5.19 -22.83 -0.65
C ILE A 50 -5.98 -22.03 0.40
N ASP A 51 -7.08 -22.60 0.92
CA ASP A 51 -8.01 -21.90 1.83
C ASP A 51 -7.41 -21.53 3.20
N SER A 52 -6.32 -22.20 3.57
CA SER A 52 -5.58 -21.94 4.82
C SER A 52 -4.75 -20.66 4.79
N VAL A 53 -4.48 -20.06 3.61
CA VAL A 53 -3.72 -18.80 3.53
C VAL A 53 -4.52 -17.65 4.14
N LYS A 54 -4.00 -17.10 5.24
CA LYS A 54 -4.56 -15.93 5.96
C LYS A 54 -3.60 -14.74 5.98
N SER A 55 -2.34 -14.92 5.59
CA SER A 55 -1.34 -13.85 5.53
C SER A 55 -0.85 -13.65 4.10
N LEU A 56 -0.84 -12.39 3.65
CA LEU A 56 -0.30 -11.98 2.37
C LEU A 56 0.71 -10.86 2.58
N THR A 57 1.94 -11.10 2.12
CA THR A 57 3.01 -10.11 2.09
C THR A 57 3.38 -9.81 0.65
N LEU A 58 3.23 -8.54 0.25
CA LEU A 58 3.70 -8.05 -1.05
C LEU A 58 4.85 -7.08 -0.79
N LYS A 59 6.05 -7.50 -1.19
CA LYS A 59 7.24 -6.66 -1.10
C LYS A 59 7.51 -5.98 -2.43
N ASN A 60 7.76 -4.68 -2.35
CA ASN A 60 7.99 -3.78 -3.48
C ASN A 60 6.79 -3.79 -4.44
N LEU A 61 5.57 -3.76 -3.91
CA LEU A 61 4.36 -3.54 -4.70
C LEU A 61 4.42 -2.15 -5.32
N GLN A 62 4.31 -2.04 -6.63
CA GLN A 62 4.37 -0.74 -7.30
C GLN A 62 3.20 0.17 -6.88
N ASP A 63 3.42 1.47 -6.84
CA ASP A 63 2.40 2.48 -6.56
C ASP A 63 1.45 2.73 -7.75
N SER A 64 1.88 2.44 -8.98
CA SER A 64 1.01 2.37 -10.17
C SER A 64 0.51 0.96 -10.43
N HIS A 65 -0.78 0.85 -10.76
CA HIS A 65 -1.42 -0.33 -11.32
C HIS A 65 -2.66 0.08 -12.09
N ASP A 66 -3.07 -0.73 -13.06
CA ASP A 66 -4.39 -0.62 -13.64
C ASP A 66 -5.43 -1.18 -12.66
N GLU A 67 -6.51 -0.44 -12.39
CA GLU A 67 -7.60 -0.94 -11.54
C GLU A 67 -8.16 -2.29 -12.03
N ARG A 68 -8.07 -2.55 -13.34
CA ARG A 68 -8.49 -3.81 -13.96
C ARG A 68 -7.69 -5.02 -13.45
N ASP A 69 -6.47 -4.81 -12.96
CA ASP A 69 -5.63 -5.88 -12.40
C ASP A 69 -6.21 -6.41 -11.07
N PHE A 70 -7.05 -5.60 -10.40
CA PHE A 70 -7.61 -5.89 -9.08
C PHE A 70 -9.12 -6.16 -9.07
N VAL A 71 -9.73 -6.47 -10.22
CA VAL A 71 -11.14 -6.87 -10.29
C VAL A 71 -11.35 -8.36 -10.55
N SER A 72 -10.28 -9.14 -10.65
CA SER A 72 -10.39 -10.58 -10.87
C SER A 72 -11.09 -11.27 -9.68
N GLU A 73 -11.87 -12.31 -9.99
CA GLU A 73 -12.53 -13.13 -8.95
C GLU A 73 -11.50 -13.75 -7.99
N ASP A 74 -10.32 -14.10 -8.53
CA ASP A 74 -9.21 -14.63 -7.74
C ASP A 74 -8.70 -13.61 -6.73
N PHE A 75 -8.44 -12.38 -7.16
CA PHE A 75 -8.04 -11.30 -6.27
C PHE A 75 -9.08 -11.05 -5.18
N ILE A 76 -10.35 -10.89 -5.55
CA ILE A 76 -11.44 -10.59 -4.61
C ILE A 76 -11.56 -11.72 -3.57
N THR A 77 -11.53 -12.98 -4.01
CA THR A 77 -11.64 -14.14 -3.13
C THR A 77 -10.47 -14.23 -2.16
N VAL A 78 -9.24 -14.04 -2.65
CA VAL A 78 -8.05 -14.03 -1.80
C VAL A 78 -8.14 -12.88 -0.79
N ARG A 79 -8.47 -11.67 -1.24
CA ARG A 79 -8.61 -10.49 -0.38
C ARG A 79 -9.61 -10.71 0.76
N GLN A 80 -10.77 -11.33 0.49
CA GLN A 80 -11.82 -11.57 1.51
C GLN A 80 -11.44 -12.54 2.64
N ARG A 81 -10.38 -13.35 2.48
CA ARG A 81 -9.95 -14.29 3.53
C ARG A 81 -8.70 -13.88 4.27
N ILE A 82 -7.91 -12.96 3.72
CA ILE A 82 -6.69 -12.47 4.36
C ILE A 82 -7.04 -11.73 5.65
N ARG A 83 -6.29 -12.04 6.71
CA ARG A 83 -6.37 -11.44 8.04
C ARG A 83 -5.10 -10.66 8.39
N LYS A 84 -4.00 -10.92 7.72
CA LYS A 84 -2.72 -10.22 7.88
C LYS A 84 -2.24 -9.73 6.52
N LEU A 85 -2.11 -8.41 6.38
CA LEU A 85 -1.67 -7.78 5.15
C LEU A 85 -0.40 -6.98 5.42
N HIS A 86 0.64 -7.26 4.66
CA HIS A 86 1.91 -6.54 4.71
C HIS A 86 2.23 -6.02 3.31
N LEU A 87 2.18 -4.69 3.14
CA LEU A 87 2.51 -4.02 1.90
C LEU A 87 3.79 -3.19 2.12
N GLN A 88 4.79 -3.47 1.30
CA GLN A 88 5.92 -2.56 1.09
C GLN A 88 5.75 -1.99 -0.33
N ILE A 89 5.44 -0.71 -0.41
CA ILE A 89 5.17 0.01 -1.65
C ILE A 89 6.50 0.51 -2.22
N ALA A 90 6.72 0.22 -3.50
CA ALA A 90 7.84 0.72 -4.30
C ALA A 90 7.33 1.83 -5.22
N THR A 91 8.08 2.92 -5.30
CA THR A 91 7.74 4.10 -6.08
C THR A 91 8.79 4.35 -7.15
N GLU A 92 8.38 4.87 -8.30
CA GLU A 92 9.34 5.16 -9.35
C GLU A 92 10.31 6.27 -8.92
N TYR A 93 11.60 5.94 -8.89
CA TYR A 93 12.66 6.89 -8.55
C TYR A 93 13.58 7.17 -9.74
N VAL A 94 13.73 8.43 -10.15
CA VAL A 94 14.66 8.86 -11.20
C VAL A 94 15.87 9.55 -10.56
N ASP A 95 17.02 8.86 -10.55
CA ASP A 95 18.28 9.38 -9.99
C ASP A 95 18.77 10.66 -10.68
N ALA A 96 18.49 10.80 -11.96
CA ALA A 96 18.98 11.91 -12.77
C ALA A 96 18.27 13.24 -12.46
N ALA A 97 17.09 13.20 -11.84
CA ALA A 97 16.27 14.37 -11.55
C ALA A 97 15.36 14.11 -10.32
N PRO A 98 15.95 13.85 -9.14
CA PRO A 98 15.23 13.35 -7.98
C PRO A 98 14.16 14.32 -7.45
N GLU A 99 14.33 15.61 -7.70
CA GLU A 99 13.38 16.66 -7.34
C GLU A 99 12.01 16.49 -7.99
N TYR A 100 11.90 15.78 -9.12
CA TYR A 100 10.63 15.53 -9.80
C TYR A 100 9.91 14.27 -9.34
N ASN A 101 10.57 13.39 -8.57
CA ASN A 101 9.97 12.11 -8.15
C ASN A 101 8.73 12.34 -7.29
N ILE A 102 8.75 13.37 -6.45
CA ILE A 102 7.65 13.71 -5.55
C ILE A 102 6.38 14.21 -6.28
N ASP A 103 6.52 14.65 -7.53
CA ASP A 103 5.42 15.17 -8.35
C ASP A 103 4.91 14.14 -9.36
N LYS A 104 5.43 12.91 -9.35
CA LYS A 104 4.99 11.85 -10.26
C LYS A 104 3.51 11.50 -10.04
N PRO A 105 2.67 11.47 -11.09
CA PRO A 105 1.23 11.18 -10.94
C PRO A 105 0.94 9.80 -10.33
N ALA A 106 1.72 8.78 -10.69
CA ALA A 106 1.59 7.42 -10.16
C ALA A 106 1.74 7.37 -8.64
N LEU A 107 2.68 8.13 -8.09
CA LEU A 107 2.88 8.25 -6.65
C LEU A 107 1.60 8.74 -5.97
N HIS A 108 1.03 9.84 -6.45
CA HIS A 108 -0.18 10.41 -5.87
C HIS A 108 -1.39 9.50 -6.06
N GLN A 109 -1.55 8.88 -7.23
CA GLN A 109 -2.62 7.92 -7.50
C GLN A 109 -2.54 6.69 -6.60
N GLY A 110 -1.33 6.15 -6.41
CA GLY A 110 -1.08 4.99 -5.58
C GLY A 110 -1.53 5.19 -4.14
N PHE A 111 -1.17 6.32 -3.54
CA PHE A 111 -1.50 6.62 -2.13
C PHE A 111 -2.91 7.18 -1.91
N SER A 112 -3.43 8.01 -2.82
CA SER A 112 -4.72 8.67 -2.62
C SER A 112 -5.92 7.82 -3.08
N ASP A 113 -5.69 6.88 -4.00
CA ASP A 113 -6.76 6.11 -4.64
C ASP A 113 -6.56 4.58 -4.47
N ILE A 114 -5.49 4.03 -5.06
CA ILE A 114 -5.30 2.58 -5.15
C ILE A 114 -5.17 1.94 -3.77
N LEU A 115 -4.28 2.45 -2.92
CA LEU A 115 -4.08 1.90 -1.57
C LEU A 115 -5.37 1.94 -0.73
N PRO A 116 -6.09 3.08 -0.58
CA PRO A 116 -7.35 3.11 0.14
C PRO A 116 -8.44 2.21 -0.46
N ASN A 117 -8.69 2.31 -1.77
CA ASN A 117 -9.88 1.73 -2.40
C ASN A 117 -9.74 0.25 -2.73
N ILE A 118 -8.56 -0.19 -3.14
CA ILE A 118 -8.32 -1.58 -3.53
C ILE A 118 -7.93 -2.44 -2.33
N TRP A 119 -7.07 -1.93 -1.44
CA TRP A 119 -6.47 -2.73 -0.37
C TRP A 119 -7.15 -2.52 0.98
N LEU A 120 -7.33 -1.27 1.41
CA LEU A 120 -7.68 -0.99 2.81
C LEU A 120 -9.18 -1.06 3.09
N LYS A 121 -10.00 -0.24 2.40
CA LYS A 121 -11.47 -0.17 2.62
C LYS A 121 -12.14 -1.55 2.57
N PRO A 122 -11.87 -2.42 1.57
CA PRO A 122 -12.56 -3.70 1.44
C PRO A 122 -12.22 -4.71 2.55
N MET A 123 -11.14 -4.48 3.30
CA MET A 123 -10.65 -5.38 4.34
C MET A 123 -10.82 -4.82 5.76
N SER A 124 -11.46 -3.65 5.88
CA SER A 124 -11.69 -2.94 7.14
C SER A 124 -12.25 -3.83 8.26
N HIS A 125 -13.23 -4.67 7.95
CA HIS A 125 -13.91 -5.48 8.96
C HIS A 125 -13.15 -6.73 9.44
N GLN A 126 -12.01 -7.05 8.83
CA GLN A 126 -11.40 -8.38 9.00
C GLN A 126 -9.90 -8.39 9.24
N LEU A 127 -9.19 -7.31 8.91
CA LEU A 127 -7.75 -7.25 9.17
C LEU A 127 -7.49 -7.27 10.66
N THR A 128 -6.53 -8.12 11.04
CA THR A 128 -5.99 -8.24 12.39
C THR A 128 -4.57 -7.69 12.46
N HIS A 129 -3.82 -7.77 11.36
CA HIS A 129 -2.46 -7.23 11.25
C HIS A 129 -2.37 -6.46 9.94
N LEU A 130 -1.90 -5.22 10.03
CA LEU A 130 -1.64 -4.37 8.87
C LEU A 130 -0.23 -3.79 9.02
N SER A 131 0.59 -3.97 8.00
CA SER A 131 1.86 -3.26 7.85
C SER A 131 1.87 -2.52 6.53
N LEU A 132 2.10 -1.21 6.59
CA LEU A 132 2.26 -0.34 5.43
C LEU A 132 3.64 0.32 5.50
N TYR A 133 4.45 0.08 4.50
CA TYR A 133 5.77 0.66 4.33
C TYR A 133 5.85 1.22 2.92
N SER A 134 6.58 2.31 2.73
CA SER A 134 6.95 2.83 1.41
C SER A 134 8.44 3.13 1.40
N ASP A 135 9.07 3.00 0.24
CA ASP A 135 10.43 3.47 0.00
C ASP A 135 10.59 5.00 0.04
N CYS A 136 9.49 5.76 0.02
CA CYS A 136 9.48 7.20 0.24
C CYS A 136 8.65 7.61 1.47
N LEU A 137 8.78 8.87 1.88
CA LEU A 137 7.88 9.46 2.88
C LEU A 137 6.47 9.59 2.30
N TRP A 138 5.44 9.33 3.11
CA TRP A 138 4.03 9.39 2.69
C TRP A 138 3.13 9.81 3.85
N GLY A 139 1.86 10.06 3.56
CA GLY A 139 0.85 10.44 4.55
C GLY A 139 0.48 11.92 4.56
N VAL A 140 1.32 12.74 3.94
CA VAL A 140 1.11 14.19 3.75
C VAL A 140 1.32 14.54 2.28
N TRP A 141 2.50 14.26 1.73
CA TRP A 141 2.74 14.37 0.30
C TRP A 141 3.65 13.21 -0.14
N PRO A 142 3.12 12.20 -0.85
CA PRO A 142 1.73 12.04 -1.25
C PRO A 142 0.78 11.84 -0.05
N ILE A 143 -0.47 12.27 -0.20
CA ILE A 143 -1.51 12.16 0.83
C ILE A 143 -2.21 10.80 0.77
N VAL A 144 -2.54 10.26 1.94
CA VAL A 144 -3.49 9.16 2.12
C VAL A 144 -4.51 9.55 3.16
N ASP A 145 -5.77 9.79 2.76
CA ASP A 145 -6.78 10.21 3.72
C ASP A 145 -7.43 9.01 4.41
N PHE A 146 -6.90 8.63 5.57
CA PHE A 146 -7.47 7.53 6.37
C PHE A 146 -8.86 7.84 6.93
N ARG A 147 -9.31 9.11 6.96
CA ARG A 147 -10.70 9.43 7.36
C ARG A 147 -11.72 8.86 6.38
N CYS A 148 -11.32 8.63 5.12
CA CYS A 148 -12.13 7.96 4.12
C CYS A 148 -12.20 6.44 4.32
N ILE A 149 -11.42 5.87 5.24
CA ILE A 149 -11.36 4.42 5.48
C ILE A 149 -12.10 4.10 6.79
N PRO A 150 -13.09 3.19 6.76
CA PRO A 150 -13.73 2.73 7.99
C PRO A 150 -12.70 2.16 8.97
N PRO A 151 -12.80 2.44 10.29
CA PRO A 151 -11.91 1.83 11.27
C PRO A 151 -11.88 0.31 11.19
N PHE A 152 -10.70 -0.26 11.36
CA PHE A 152 -10.47 -1.69 11.29
C PHE A 152 -10.97 -2.40 12.56
N THR A 153 -12.14 -3.03 12.50
CA THR A 153 -12.84 -3.52 13.71
C THR A 153 -12.18 -4.69 14.43
N GLN A 154 -11.15 -5.31 13.86
CA GLN A 154 -10.43 -6.47 14.43
C GLN A 154 -8.92 -6.25 14.52
N LEU A 155 -8.44 -5.01 14.29
CA LEU A 155 -7.01 -4.72 14.18
C LEU A 155 -6.32 -4.87 15.53
N ARG A 156 -5.34 -5.77 15.58
CA ARG A 156 -4.50 -6.08 16.74
C ARG A 156 -3.08 -5.55 16.58
N SER A 157 -2.56 -5.50 15.36
CA SER A 157 -1.22 -4.98 15.08
C SER A 157 -1.25 -4.00 13.92
N LEU A 158 -0.67 -2.83 14.12
CA LEU A 158 -0.46 -1.81 13.10
C LEU A 158 1.03 -1.48 13.01
N SER A 159 1.60 -1.55 11.80
CA SER A 159 2.94 -1.07 11.50
C SER A 159 2.87 -0.02 10.40
N LEU A 160 3.47 1.14 10.65
CA LEU A 160 3.64 2.20 9.66
C LEU A 160 5.14 2.47 9.50
N GLY A 161 5.62 2.47 8.27
CA GLY A 161 7.00 2.78 7.90
C GLY A 161 7.07 4.02 7.02
N ASN A 162 7.99 4.95 7.29
CA ASN A 162 8.13 6.21 6.53
C ASN A 162 6.86 7.10 6.50
N PHE A 163 5.93 6.89 7.44
CA PHE A 163 4.70 7.67 7.51
C PHE A 163 4.92 9.02 8.20
N MET A 164 4.40 10.09 7.63
CA MET A 164 4.49 11.46 8.15
C MET A 164 3.23 11.84 8.93
N PHE A 165 3.44 12.29 10.18
CA PHE A 165 2.41 12.85 11.04
C PHE A 165 2.43 14.38 10.96
N ALA A 166 1.41 14.98 10.33
CA ALA A 166 1.19 16.42 10.28
C ALA A 166 -0.21 16.85 10.73
N HIS A 167 -1.13 15.90 10.95
CA HIS A 167 -2.51 16.20 11.32
C HIS A 167 -3.00 15.37 12.51
N ASP A 168 -3.82 15.99 13.37
CA ASP A 168 -4.47 15.29 14.49
C ASP A 168 -5.30 14.09 14.02
N TRP A 169 -5.96 14.19 12.85
CA TRP A 169 -6.80 13.12 12.34
C TRP A 169 -6.02 11.82 12.10
N GLN A 170 -4.71 11.88 11.81
CA GLN A 170 -3.87 10.68 11.64
C GLN A 170 -3.74 9.93 12.96
N THR A 171 -3.52 10.66 14.05
CA THR A 171 -3.47 10.08 15.40
C THR A 171 -4.85 9.63 15.89
N ASN A 172 -5.90 10.40 15.59
CA ASN A 172 -7.28 10.02 15.90
C ASN A 172 -7.69 8.72 15.19
N TRP A 173 -7.26 8.55 13.94
CA TRP A 173 -7.51 7.32 13.21
C TRP A 173 -6.81 6.11 13.84
N ILE A 174 -5.55 6.25 14.26
CA ILE A 174 -4.85 5.16 14.98
C ILE A 174 -5.59 4.84 16.29
N THR A 175 -5.92 5.85 17.09
CA THR A 175 -6.57 5.68 18.40
C THR A 175 -8.01 5.18 18.32
N ALA A 176 -8.67 5.28 17.15
CA ALA A 176 -9.97 4.65 16.90
C ALA A 176 -9.95 3.12 17.08
N HIS A 177 -8.76 2.51 17.07
CA HIS A 177 -8.55 1.07 17.27
C HIS A 177 -8.15 0.71 18.71
N SER A 178 -8.19 1.66 19.66
CA SER A 178 -7.68 1.48 21.03
C SER A 178 -8.28 0.30 21.81
N SER A 179 -9.47 -0.17 21.44
CA SER A 179 -10.12 -1.33 22.08
C SER A 179 -9.61 -2.68 21.57
N THR A 180 -8.99 -2.73 20.40
CA THR A 180 -8.52 -3.98 19.76
C THR A 180 -7.02 -4.02 19.53
N LEU A 181 -6.37 -2.86 19.40
CA LEU A 181 -4.95 -2.73 19.05
C LEU A 181 -4.07 -3.16 20.24
N GLU A 182 -3.24 -4.16 20.01
CA GLU A 182 -2.31 -4.77 20.97
C GLU A 182 -0.87 -4.34 20.71
N ALA A 183 -0.53 -3.99 19.46
CA ALA A 183 0.81 -3.57 19.07
C ALA A 183 0.77 -2.44 18.02
N LEU A 184 1.61 -1.42 18.22
CA LEU A 184 1.85 -0.33 17.29
C LEU A 184 3.35 -0.21 17.04
N PHE A 185 3.74 -0.25 15.76
CA PHE A 185 5.11 -0.08 15.31
C PHE A 185 5.18 1.13 14.39
N LEU A 186 6.04 2.08 14.72
CA LEU A 186 6.31 3.28 13.92
C LEU A 186 7.80 3.24 13.58
N ASP A 187 8.08 2.97 12.30
CA ASP A 187 9.44 2.76 11.78
C ASP A 187 9.79 3.91 10.84
N ASP A 188 10.86 4.66 11.13
CA ASP A 188 11.24 5.88 10.38
C ASP A 188 10.08 6.85 10.09
N CYS A 189 9.09 6.90 10.99
CA CYS A 189 8.00 7.87 10.91
C CYS A 189 8.46 9.27 11.31
N SER A 190 8.03 10.28 10.56
CA SER A 190 8.36 11.68 10.83
C SER A 190 7.20 12.39 11.52
N ILE A 191 7.50 13.21 12.53
CA ILE A 191 6.52 14.16 13.10
C ILE A 191 6.85 15.53 12.56
N VAL A 192 5.90 16.11 11.86
CA VAL A 192 6.06 17.35 11.12
C VAL A 192 5.68 18.52 12.01
N THR A 193 6.61 19.44 12.22
CA THR A 193 6.39 20.65 13.04
C THR A 193 6.17 21.91 12.21
N ASP A 194 6.66 21.92 10.98
CA ASP A 194 6.54 23.02 10.03
C ASP A 194 6.58 22.46 8.60
N LEU A 195 5.81 23.04 7.69
CA LEU A 195 5.69 22.63 6.29
C LEU A 195 5.64 23.86 5.39
N SER A 196 6.44 23.84 4.34
CA SER A 196 6.30 24.75 3.20
C SER A 196 5.71 23.98 2.04
N MET A 197 4.50 24.37 1.62
CA MET A 197 3.76 23.73 0.54
C MET A 197 3.37 24.76 -0.53
N THR A 198 3.21 24.30 -1.77
CA THR A 198 2.51 25.09 -2.79
C THR A 198 1.02 25.20 -2.43
N GLU A 199 0.30 26.17 -3.00
CA GLU A 199 -1.14 26.31 -2.77
C GLU A 199 -1.93 25.05 -3.14
N GLU A 200 -1.49 24.34 -4.20
CA GLU A 200 -2.11 23.09 -4.62
C GLU A 200 -1.93 21.98 -3.58
N GLN A 201 -0.70 21.79 -3.10
CA GLN A 201 -0.35 20.83 -2.05
C GLN A 201 -1.10 21.12 -0.74
N ALA A 202 -1.17 22.39 -0.37
CA ALA A 202 -1.87 22.85 0.82
C ALA A 202 -3.37 22.55 0.75
N ARG A 203 -4.02 22.83 -0.38
CA ARG A 203 -5.45 22.57 -0.59
C ARG A 203 -5.80 21.08 -0.50
N ALA A 204 -4.91 20.19 -0.94
CA ALA A 204 -5.11 18.75 -0.84
C ALA A 204 -4.99 18.23 0.60
N ASN A 205 -4.06 18.78 1.40
CA ASN A 205 -3.78 18.34 2.77
C ASN A 205 -4.61 19.04 3.85
N PHE A 206 -4.91 20.32 3.63
CA PHE A 206 -5.59 21.21 4.56
C PHE A 206 -6.80 21.84 3.85
N PRO A 207 -7.82 21.04 3.47
CA PRO A 207 -9.04 21.60 2.90
C PRO A 207 -9.76 22.46 3.96
N ASP A 208 -10.20 23.65 3.55
CA ASP A 208 -10.98 24.60 4.36
C ASP A 208 -12.28 23.99 4.94
#